data_AF-A0A537JID8-F1
#
_entry.id   AF-A0A537JID8-F1
#
_cell.length_a   1.000
_cell.length_b   1.000
_cell.length_c   1.000
_cell.angle_alpha   90.00
_cell.angle_beta   90.00
_cell.angle_gamma   90.00
#
_symmetry.space_group_name_H-M   'P 1'
#
loop_
_entity.id
_entity.type
_entity.pdbx_description
1 polymer ?
#
loop_
_entity_poly.entity_id
_entity_poly.type
_entity_poly.pdbx_seq_one_letter_code
_entity_poly.pdbx_strand_id
1 'polypeptide(L)'
;MGMEPQAALEEAIRADNACLEPARRAMATLAMHLCRGNNRSHWYAEGGYDPIAEKLFGTMRVDRFLLEYDDDRSGTFEPLRFVPRGTTVVLGLVSTKRPQLEAKADLIRRIEQASKVVPLGNLALSPQCGFASTMEGNLLTEDDQWAKLRLVAETAREVWK
;
A
#
# COMPACT_ATOMS: atom_id res chain seq x y z
N MET A 1 16.82 -15.39 -16.26
CA MET A 1 15.55 -16.12 -16.45
C MET A 1 14.75 -15.37 -17.50
N GLY A 2 14.56 -15.93 -18.69
CA GLY A 2 13.94 -15.26 -19.84
C GLY A 2 12.42 -15.37 -19.88
N MET A 3 11.75 -14.99 -18.78
CA MET A 3 10.29 -14.92 -18.76
C MET A 3 9.87 -13.48 -19.10
N GLU A 4 8.92 -13.33 -20.01
CA GLU A 4 8.32 -12.03 -20.30
C GLU A 4 7.67 -11.45 -19.03
N PRO A 5 7.89 -10.16 -18.69
CA PRO A 5 7.41 -9.57 -17.42
C PRO A 5 5.91 -9.76 -17.18
N GLN A 6 5.11 -9.68 -18.24
CA GLN A 6 3.66 -9.84 -18.15
C GLN A 6 3.26 -11.28 -17.82
N ALA A 7 3.94 -12.27 -18.42
CA ALA A 7 3.71 -13.68 -18.12
C ALA A 7 4.10 -14.01 -16.68
N ALA A 8 5.21 -13.42 -16.19
CA ALA A 8 5.64 -13.58 -14.80
C ALA A 8 4.62 -12.98 -13.81
N LEU A 9 4.06 -11.80 -14.11
CA LEU A 9 3.01 -11.18 -13.29
C LEU A 9 1.74 -12.05 -13.24
N GLU A 10 1.30 -12.57 -14.40
CA GLU A 10 0.11 -13.43 -14.47
C GLU A 10 0.29 -14.73 -13.70
N GLU A 11 1.48 -15.34 -13.81
CA GLU A 11 1.84 -16.53 -13.04
C GLU A 11 1.81 -16.25 -11.53
N ALA A 12 2.42 -15.15 -11.08
CA ALA A 12 2.46 -14.75 -9.68
C ALA A 12 1.04 -14.54 -9.12
N ILE A 13 0.19 -13.78 -9.83
CA ILE A 13 -1.20 -13.56 -9.39
C ILE A 13 -1.98 -14.88 -9.30
N ARG A 14 -1.77 -15.79 -10.27
CA ARG A 14 -2.43 -17.10 -10.25
C ARG A 14 -1.99 -17.92 -9.03
N ALA A 15 -0.70 -17.95 -8.75
CA ALA A 15 -0.13 -18.66 -7.61
C ALA A 15 -0.63 -18.07 -6.28
N ASP A 16 -0.62 -16.75 -6.14
CA ASP A 16 -1.09 -16.07 -4.93
C ASP A 16 -2.59 -16.33 -4.69
N ASN A 17 -3.42 -16.21 -5.72
CA ASN A 17 -4.85 -16.52 -5.63
C ASN A 17 -5.11 -17.97 -5.21
N ALA A 18 -4.30 -18.92 -5.71
CA ALA A 18 -4.41 -20.33 -5.30
C ALA A 18 -4.05 -20.53 -3.82
N CYS A 19 -3.02 -19.82 -3.32
CA CYS A 19 -2.62 -19.87 -1.91
C CYS A 19 -3.68 -19.26 -0.97
N LEU A 20 -4.39 -18.22 -1.44
CA LEU A 20 -5.39 -17.50 -0.65
C LEU A 20 -6.77 -18.17 -0.62
N GLU A 21 -7.07 -19.04 -1.59
CA GLU A 21 -8.39 -19.66 -1.75
C GLU A 21 -8.91 -20.39 -0.49
N PRO A 22 -8.12 -21.17 0.27
CA PRO A 22 -8.60 -21.79 1.51
C PRO A 22 -9.04 -20.76 2.56
N ALA A 23 -8.25 -19.70 2.77
CA ALA A 23 -8.55 -18.65 3.73
C ALA A 23 -9.80 -17.85 3.31
N ARG A 24 -9.96 -17.61 2.00
CA ARG A 24 -11.17 -17.01 1.43
C ARG A 24 -12.42 -17.85 1.71
N ARG A 25 -12.36 -19.17 1.54
CA ARG A 25 -13.49 -20.08 1.86
C ARG A 25 -13.84 -20.09 3.35
N ALA A 26 -12.84 -19.88 4.21
CA ALA A 26 -13.03 -19.68 5.64
C ALA A 26 -13.55 -18.28 6.01
N MET A 27 -13.85 -17.42 5.02
CA MET A 27 -14.32 -16.04 5.21
C MET A 27 -13.34 -15.16 6.00
N ALA A 28 -12.03 -15.46 5.92
CA ALA A 28 -11.01 -14.58 6.46
C ALA A 28 -10.91 -13.30 5.61
N THR A 29 -10.65 -12.15 6.25
CA THR A 29 -10.27 -10.94 5.51
C THR A 29 -8.87 -11.10 4.95
N LEU A 30 -8.74 -10.94 3.63
CA LEU A 30 -7.49 -11.07 2.89
C LEU A 30 -6.96 -9.70 2.48
N ALA A 31 -5.67 -9.50 2.68
CA ALA A 31 -5.01 -8.27 2.29
C ALA A 31 -3.68 -8.58 1.59
N MET A 32 -3.37 -7.80 0.56
CA MET A 32 -2.06 -7.84 -0.11
C MET A 32 -1.35 -6.52 0.07
N HIS A 33 -0.12 -6.59 0.59
CA HIS A 33 0.79 -5.46 0.60
C HIS A 33 1.67 -5.50 -0.64
N LEU A 34 1.67 -4.41 -1.41
CA LEU A 34 2.55 -4.25 -2.56
C LEU A 34 3.77 -3.44 -2.13
N CYS A 35 4.83 -4.14 -1.74
CA CYS A 35 6.09 -3.51 -1.36
C CYS A 35 6.86 -3.07 -2.61
N ARG A 36 7.42 -1.86 -2.60
CA ARG A 36 8.25 -1.33 -3.70
C ARG A 36 9.75 -1.36 -3.39
N GLY A 37 10.11 -2.08 -2.33
CA GLY A 37 11.46 -2.21 -1.83
C GLY A 37 11.69 -1.34 -0.60
N ASN A 38 11.97 -2.00 0.52
CA ASN A 38 12.44 -1.35 1.75
C ASN A 38 13.89 -1.77 2.10
N ASN A 39 14.69 -2.20 1.11
CA ASN A 39 16.04 -2.69 1.35
C ASN A 39 17.06 -1.54 1.35
N ARG A 40 17.44 -0.99 2.52
CA ARG A 40 18.49 0.06 2.65
C ARG A 40 18.27 1.31 1.78
N SER A 41 17.02 1.72 1.56
CA SER A 41 16.69 2.77 0.57
C SER A 41 17.16 2.45 -0.86
N HIS A 42 17.42 1.18 -1.18
CA HIS A 42 17.54 0.65 -2.53
C HIS A 42 16.19 0.18 -3.05
N TRP A 43 15.95 0.47 -4.32
CA TRP A 43 14.65 0.41 -4.98
C TRP A 43 14.58 -0.81 -5.89
N TYR A 44 13.47 -1.55 -5.85
CA TYR A 44 13.24 -2.67 -6.77
C TYR A 44 12.43 -2.25 -8.02
N ALA A 45 11.72 -1.11 -7.97
CA ALA A 45 10.94 -0.59 -9.09
C ALA A 45 10.79 0.96 -9.02
N GLU A 46 10.82 1.61 -10.18
CA GLU A 46 10.48 3.04 -10.38
C GLU A 46 9.24 3.15 -11.29
N GLY A 47 8.45 4.21 -11.14
CA GLY A 47 7.19 4.44 -11.88
C GLY A 47 5.94 4.26 -11.00
N GLY A 48 4.74 4.59 -11.48
CA GLY A 48 3.47 4.33 -10.75
C GLY A 48 3.02 2.87 -10.82
N TYR A 49 1.83 2.54 -10.30
CA TYR A 49 1.23 1.22 -10.49
C TYR A 49 0.70 1.00 -11.92
N ASP A 50 0.68 2.04 -12.75
CA ASP A 50 0.10 2.07 -14.10
C ASP A 50 0.39 0.83 -14.96
N PRO A 51 1.63 0.29 -15.03
CA PRO A 51 1.93 -0.84 -15.92
C PRO A 51 1.26 -2.16 -15.50
N ILE A 52 0.94 -2.29 -14.21
CA ILE A 52 0.43 -3.55 -13.63
C ILE A 52 -0.99 -3.41 -13.06
N ALA A 53 -1.46 -2.19 -12.82
CA ALA A 53 -2.66 -1.91 -12.03
C ALA A 53 -3.92 -2.58 -12.55
N GLU A 54 -4.18 -2.50 -13.87
CA GLU A 54 -5.38 -3.08 -14.45
C GLU A 54 -5.44 -4.60 -14.24
N LYS A 55 -4.34 -5.29 -14.55
CA LYS A 55 -4.27 -6.74 -14.34
C LYS A 55 -4.29 -7.07 -12.85
N LEU A 56 -3.42 -6.46 -12.06
CA LEU A 56 -3.24 -6.79 -10.64
C LEU A 56 -4.52 -6.53 -9.84
N PHE A 57 -5.04 -5.30 -9.87
CA PHE A 57 -6.24 -4.95 -9.10
C PHE A 57 -7.49 -5.66 -9.65
N GLY A 58 -7.56 -5.89 -10.97
CA GLY A 58 -8.70 -6.58 -11.59
C GLY A 58 -8.74 -8.09 -11.35
N THR A 59 -7.61 -8.74 -11.01
CA THR A 59 -7.54 -10.22 -10.93
C THR A 59 -7.11 -10.79 -9.58
N MET A 60 -6.47 -9.99 -8.73
CA MET A 60 -6.09 -10.42 -7.40
C MET A 60 -7.31 -10.49 -6.47
N ARG A 61 -7.49 -11.61 -5.76
CA ARG A 61 -8.70 -11.92 -4.99
C ARG A 61 -8.56 -11.58 -3.51
N VAL A 62 -8.29 -10.32 -3.21
CA VAL A 62 -8.14 -9.79 -1.84
C VAL A 62 -9.22 -8.76 -1.50
N ASP A 63 -9.50 -8.57 -0.22
CA ASP A 63 -10.43 -7.56 0.26
C ASP A 63 -9.75 -6.19 0.39
N ARG A 64 -8.41 -6.18 0.54
CA ARG A 64 -7.64 -4.96 0.77
C ARG A 64 -6.31 -4.95 0.04
N PHE A 65 -5.96 -3.79 -0.50
CA PHE A 65 -4.60 -3.50 -0.98
C PHE A 65 -3.92 -2.50 -0.06
N LEU A 66 -2.69 -2.80 0.38
CA LEU A 66 -1.84 -1.89 1.13
C LEU A 66 -0.73 -1.39 0.21
N LEU A 67 -0.82 -0.12 -0.17
CA LEU A 67 -0.03 0.46 -1.24
C LEU A 67 0.93 1.53 -0.71
N GLU A 68 2.20 1.41 -1.06
CA GLU A 68 3.21 2.43 -0.74
C GLU A 68 2.97 3.70 -1.56
N TYR A 69 2.84 4.83 -0.86
CA TYR A 69 2.64 6.15 -1.44
C TYR A 69 3.44 7.26 -0.74
N ASP A 70 4.39 6.98 0.16
CA ASP A 70 5.01 7.99 1.05
C ASP A 70 5.79 9.10 0.33
N ASP A 71 6.19 8.89 -0.92
CA ASP A 71 6.92 9.87 -1.72
C ASP A 71 6.32 10.13 -3.10
N ASP A 72 6.74 11.22 -3.74
CA ASP A 72 6.27 11.65 -5.07
C ASP A 72 6.59 10.62 -6.17
N ARG A 73 7.54 9.72 -5.91
CA ARG A 73 7.94 8.65 -6.85
C ARG A 73 6.94 7.50 -6.88
N SER A 74 6.04 7.45 -5.90
CA SER A 74 4.96 6.46 -5.83
C SER A 74 3.88 6.67 -6.89
N GLY A 75 4.01 7.74 -7.70
CA GLY A 75 3.12 8.05 -8.79
C GLY A 75 1.83 8.68 -8.28
N THR A 76 0.81 8.59 -9.11
CA THR A 76 -0.47 9.25 -8.88
C THR A 76 -1.55 8.24 -8.46
N PHE A 77 -2.76 8.71 -8.12
CA PHE A 77 -3.86 7.84 -7.65
C PHE A 77 -4.74 7.30 -8.79
N GLU A 78 -4.53 7.74 -10.02
CA GLU A 78 -5.25 7.35 -11.23
C GLU A 78 -5.31 5.82 -11.43
N PRO A 79 -4.24 5.04 -11.17
CA PRO A 79 -4.29 3.58 -11.30
C PRO A 79 -5.32 2.92 -10.36
N LEU A 80 -5.72 3.58 -9.28
CA LEU A 80 -6.74 3.06 -8.35
C LEU A 80 -8.13 2.95 -9.00
N ARG A 81 -8.35 3.55 -10.18
CA ARG A 81 -9.59 3.39 -10.95
C ARG A 81 -9.88 1.93 -11.32
N PHE A 82 -8.85 1.09 -11.35
CA PHE A 82 -8.96 -0.34 -11.65
C PHE A 82 -9.29 -1.19 -10.41
N VAL A 83 -9.28 -0.59 -9.20
CA VAL A 83 -9.64 -1.30 -7.98
C VAL A 83 -11.14 -1.64 -8.00
N PRO A 84 -11.51 -2.92 -7.81
CA PRO A 84 -12.91 -3.31 -7.79
C PRO A 84 -13.67 -2.60 -6.67
N ARG A 85 -14.91 -2.19 -6.95
CA ARG A 85 -15.81 -1.63 -5.93
C ARG A 85 -15.94 -2.59 -4.75
N GLY A 86 -15.95 -2.05 -3.54
CA GLY A 86 -16.01 -2.84 -2.30
C GLY A 86 -14.64 -3.24 -1.74
N THR A 87 -13.57 -3.19 -2.54
CA THR A 87 -12.20 -3.39 -2.05
C THR A 87 -11.74 -2.18 -1.26
N THR A 88 -11.04 -2.38 -0.13
CA THR A 88 -10.40 -1.30 0.63
C THR A 88 -9.01 -1.01 0.08
N VAL A 89 -8.69 0.26 -0.14
CA VAL A 89 -7.33 0.72 -0.45
C VAL A 89 -6.74 1.40 0.78
N VAL A 90 -5.68 0.81 1.33
CA VAL A 90 -4.91 1.39 2.43
C VAL A 90 -3.77 2.20 1.82
N LEU A 91 -3.80 3.51 2.05
CA LEU A 91 -2.83 4.47 1.57
C LEU A 91 -1.65 4.50 2.55
N GLY A 92 -0.52 3.96 2.11
CA GLY A 92 0.74 3.98 2.85
C GLY A 92 1.44 5.32 2.71
N LEU A 93 0.95 6.35 3.40
CA LEU A 93 1.43 7.74 3.26
C LEU A 93 2.48 8.15 4.29
N VAL A 94 2.62 7.37 5.38
CA VAL A 94 3.58 7.67 6.46
C VAL A 94 4.86 6.85 6.24
N SER A 95 6.00 7.50 6.09
CA SER A 95 7.26 6.84 5.77
C SER A 95 7.80 6.06 6.97
N THR A 96 8.16 4.79 6.76
CA THR A 96 8.90 3.98 7.74
C THR A 96 10.42 4.01 7.56
N LYS A 97 10.93 4.87 6.67
CA LYS A 97 12.35 4.95 6.30
C LYS A 97 13.09 6.11 6.97
N ARG A 98 12.35 7.13 7.43
CA ARG A 98 12.90 8.39 7.95
C ARG A 98 12.24 8.74 9.29
N PRO A 99 12.98 9.29 10.26
CA PRO A 99 12.42 9.65 11.57
C PRO A 99 11.49 10.87 11.52
N GLN A 100 11.64 11.74 10.50
CA GLN A 100 10.81 12.94 10.36
C GLN A 100 9.32 12.58 10.24
N LEU A 101 8.49 13.27 11.02
CA LEU A 101 7.04 13.13 10.94
C LEU A 101 6.50 13.91 9.76
N GLU A 102 5.55 13.29 9.07
CA GLU A 102 4.79 13.89 7.99
C GLU A 102 3.84 14.97 8.56
N ALA A 103 3.62 16.04 7.80
CA ALA A 103 2.63 17.04 8.19
C ALA A 103 1.22 16.45 8.04
N LYS A 104 0.43 16.48 9.11
CA LYS A 104 -0.96 15.98 9.12
C LYS A 104 -1.82 16.58 7.99
N ALA A 105 -1.66 17.87 7.73
CA ALA A 105 -2.35 18.57 6.64
C ALA A 105 -2.02 17.98 5.25
N ASP A 106 -0.78 17.56 5.03
CA ASP A 106 -0.39 16.93 3.76
C ASP A 106 -1.00 15.53 3.64
N LEU A 107 -1.06 14.76 4.73
CA LEU A 107 -1.72 13.45 4.75
C LEU A 107 -3.20 13.58 4.39
N ILE A 108 -3.91 14.51 5.01
CA ILE A 108 -5.34 14.78 4.74
C ILE A 108 -5.54 15.17 3.28
N ARG A 109 -4.75 16.13 2.76
CA ARG A 109 -4.81 16.55 1.35
C ARG A 109 -4.63 15.37 0.39
N ARG A 110 -3.72 14.44 0.68
CA ARG A 110 -3.49 13.27 -0.17
C ARG A 110 -4.61 12.24 -0.07
N ILE A 111 -5.22 12.05 1.10
CA ILE A 111 -6.43 11.22 1.24
C ILE A 111 -7.58 11.82 0.42
N GLU A 112 -7.78 13.14 0.46
CA GLU A 112 -8.79 13.83 -0.35
C GLU A 112 -8.54 13.65 -1.86
N GLN A 113 -7.27 13.71 -2.30
CA GLN A 113 -6.90 13.43 -3.68
C GLN A 113 -7.26 12.00 -4.09
N ALA A 114 -6.90 11.00 -3.27
CA ALA A 114 -7.26 9.60 -3.51
C ALA A 114 -8.79 9.40 -3.52
N SER A 115 -9.52 10.16 -2.69
CA SER A 115 -10.98 10.05 -2.59
C SER A 115 -11.74 10.46 -3.88
N LYS A 116 -11.05 11.14 -4.79
CA LYS A 116 -11.59 11.47 -6.13
C LYS A 116 -11.65 10.25 -7.05
N VAL A 117 -10.88 9.20 -6.75
CA VAL A 117 -10.79 7.97 -7.54
C VAL A 117 -11.46 6.79 -6.84
N VAL A 118 -11.26 6.67 -5.52
CA VAL A 118 -11.85 5.60 -4.69
C VAL A 118 -12.74 6.25 -3.63
N PRO A 119 -13.98 5.78 -3.39
CA PRO A 119 -14.85 6.35 -2.36
C PRO A 119 -14.16 6.40 -0.98
N LEU A 120 -14.34 7.48 -0.23
CA LEU A 120 -13.68 7.67 1.06
C LEU A 120 -13.93 6.50 2.05
N GLY A 121 -15.14 5.91 2.05
CA GLY A 121 -15.47 4.75 2.88
C GLY A 121 -14.71 3.45 2.51
N ASN A 122 -14.03 3.44 1.36
CA ASN A 122 -13.17 2.37 0.89
C ASN A 122 -11.69 2.71 1.03
N LEU A 123 -11.34 3.84 1.64
CA LEU A 123 -9.96 4.25 1.90
C LEU A 123 -9.59 4.02 3.36
N ALA A 124 -8.30 3.80 3.61
CA ALA A 124 -7.70 3.75 4.94
C ALA A 124 -6.28 4.34 4.90
N LEU A 125 -5.71 4.64 6.07
CA LEU A 125 -4.35 5.19 6.22
C LEU A 125 -3.45 4.19 6.95
N SER A 126 -2.21 4.04 6.48
CA SER A 126 -1.17 3.28 7.18
C SER A 126 0.21 3.92 6.99
N PRO A 127 1.23 3.42 7.71
CA PRO A 127 2.60 3.53 7.24
C PRO A 127 2.76 2.87 5.86
N GLN A 128 3.79 3.28 5.12
CA GLN A 128 4.06 2.74 3.79
C GLN A 128 4.31 1.23 3.79
N CYS A 129 5.02 0.74 4.81
CA CYS A 129 5.47 -0.64 4.96
C CYS A 129 5.63 -0.93 6.46
N GLY A 130 6.19 -2.09 6.82
CA GLY A 130 6.62 -2.36 8.18
C GLY A 130 7.81 -1.48 8.64
N PHE A 131 8.00 -1.38 9.96
CA PHE A 131 9.16 -0.69 10.55
C PHE A 131 10.43 -1.56 10.59
N ALA A 132 10.30 -2.88 10.45
CA ALA A 132 11.39 -3.86 10.51
C ALA A 132 11.49 -4.70 9.23
N SER A 133 11.43 -4.07 8.06
CA SER A 133 11.45 -4.78 6.77
C SER A 133 12.82 -5.35 6.38
N THR A 134 13.86 -5.19 7.21
CA THR A 134 15.22 -5.75 7.03
C THR A 134 15.77 -6.24 8.37
N MET A 135 16.73 -7.18 8.32
CA MET A 135 17.39 -7.76 9.50
C MET A 135 18.15 -6.72 10.36
N GLU A 136 18.56 -5.61 9.74
CA GLU A 136 19.27 -4.50 10.38
C GLU A 136 18.32 -3.38 10.88
N GLY A 137 17.03 -3.41 10.49
CA GLY A 137 16.05 -2.37 10.80
C GLY A 137 16.17 -1.09 9.95
N ASN A 138 15.27 -0.14 10.18
CA ASN A 138 15.35 1.21 9.62
C ASN A 138 16.06 2.16 10.60
N LEU A 139 16.52 3.33 10.13
CA LEU A 139 17.10 4.39 10.96
C LEU A 139 16.00 5.13 11.77
N LEU A 140 15.19 4.39 12.52
CA LEU A 140 14.12 4.87 13.39
C LEU A 140 14.31 4.30 14.78
N THR A 141 14.21 5.17 15.79
CA THR A 141 14.08 4.75 17.17
C THR A 141 12.68 4.16 17.43
N GLU A 142 12.49 3.45 18.54
CA GLU A 142 11.16 3.00 18.95
C GLU A 142 10.20 4.19 19.16
N ASP A 143 10.70 5.30 19.71
CA ASP A 143 9.93 6.53 19.89
C ASP A 143 9.44 7.11 18.57
N ASP A 144 10.28 7.09 17.52
CA ASP A 144 9.89 7.51 16.16
C ASP A 144 8.75 6.63 15.61
N GLN A 145 8.83 5.32 15.82
CA GLN A 145 7.81 4.36 15.37
C GLN A 145 6.47 4.65 16.07
N TRP A 146 6.49 4.85 17.39
CA TRP A 146 5.29 5.20 18.15
C TRP A 146 4.73 6.56 17.75
N ALA A 147 5.57 7.56 17.51
CA ALA A 147 5.13 8.87 17.02
C ALA A 147 4.42 8.76 15.67
N LYS A 148 4.94 7.94 14.74
CA LYS A 148 4.32 7.68 13.44
C LYS A 148 2.99 6.93 13.56
N LEU A 149 2.89 5.95 14.44
CA LEU A 149 1.62 5.24 14.70
C LEU A 149 0.56 6.17 15.31
N ARG A 150 0.96 7.07 16.22
CA ARG A 150 0.06 8.11 16.76
C ARG A 150 -0.42 9.05 15.66
N LEU A 151 0.48 9.52 14.79
CA LEU A 151 0.14 10.36 13.65
C LEU A 151 -0.90 9.68 12.73
N VAL A 152 -0.72 8.40 12.41
CA VAL A 152 -1.69 7.62 11.63
C VAL A 152 -3.06 7.59 12.33
N ALA A 153 -3.10 7.23 13.61
CA ALA A 153 -4.34 7.09 14.37
C ALA A 153 -5.09 8.43 14.51
N GLU A 154 -4.37 9.51 14.80
CA GLU A 154 -4.97 10.85 14.90
C GLU A 154 -5.51 11.34 13.57
N THR A 155 -4.75 11.18 12.49
CA THR A 155 -5.18 11.59 11.14
C THR A 155 -6.41 10.78 10.71
N ALA A 156 -6.43 9.47 10.97
CA ALA A 156 -7.57 8.62 10.64
C ALA A 156 -8.84 9.04 11.39
N ARG A 157 -8.74 9.34 12.69
CA ARG A 157 -9.89 9.86 13.47
C ARG A 157 -10.38 11.21 12.99
N GLU A 158 -9.51 12.02 12.39
CA GLU A 158 -9.91 13.32 11.86
C GLU A 158 -10.70 13.19 10.55
N VAL A 159 -10.26 12.29 9.67
CA VAL A 159 -10.82 12.10 8.33
C VAL A 159 -12.10 11.28 8.33
N TRP A 160 -12.16 10.17 9.09
CA TRP A 160 -13.29 9.21 9.05
C TRP A 160 -14.22 9.34 10.27
N LYS A 161 -14.69 10.56 10.56
CA LYS A 161 -15.67 10.81 11.63
C LYS A 161 -17.07 10.32 11.27
#